data_AF-A0A7J4K109-F1
#
_entry.id   AF-A0A7J4K109-F1
#
_cell.length_a   1.000
_cell.length_b   1.000
_cell.length_c   1.000
_cell.angle_alpha   90.00
_cell.angle_beta   90.00
_cell.angle_gamma   90.00
#
_symmetry.space_group_name_H-M   'P 1'
#
loop_
_entity.id
_entity.type
_entity.pdbx_description
1 polymer ?
#
loop_
_entity_poly.entity_id
_entity_poly.type
_entity_poly.pdbx_seq_one_letter_code
_entity_poly.pdbx_strand_id
1 'polypeptide(L)'
;MKRFSFPIIVFLFLLFAVFSSQYWHSFNSFQPEKAFFLESFDSVVSESQKACFAVSFLNNSGTERLAFKAETGSQVLFSESLKVEGEKSREFCFNASELSQGENTVKLSFSDLSLFYHVKKDDSLKPEKTVLDSGSSQDWTLGISLLEDKALQGKAGINWLWFFAGLVLLFFAFFVFCFKVFDSFPKFASLSLSLAAVFCLLILNAWALGFFSQISFFPIALLLVIEAVIVSFAFRNFFKPSLHFQPGKSAESFNSFDFLLIALVVFLSVFVHLLTPTHLQYFNAFYERSTGLVVESNSIPSLDPLSYLGSRPFAFIPGYFLLEASFSFLTGLQSQALFAFTTAIANLFLLFCVFWAFEALGFKRYRALGF
;
A
#
# COMPACT_ATOMS: atom_id res chain seq x y z
N MET A 1 33.31 -11.86 -15.72
CA MET A 1 32.54 -10.59 -15.79
C MET A 1 32.06 -10.21 -14.39
N LYS A 2 31.96 -8.91 -14.11
CA LYS A 2 32.30 -8.29 -12.81
C LYS A 2 31.25 -8.49 -11.70
N ARG A 3 31.70 -8.95 -10.51
CA ARG A 3 30.92 -9.15 -9.26
C ARG A 3 30.17 -7.92 -8.73
N PHE A 4 30.37 -6.74 -9.30
CA PHE A 4 29.75 -5.48 -8.87
C PHE A 4 28.48 -5.11 -9.67
N SER A 5 28.15 -5.84 -10.74
CA SER A 5 27.07 -5.44 -11.65
C SER A 5 25.68 -5.65 -11.05
N PHE A 6 25.45 -6.74 -10.30
CA PHE A 6 24.10 -7.10 -9.85
C PHE A 6 23.45 -6.09 -8.88
N PRO A 7 24.14 -5.60 -7.82
CA PRO A 7 23.53 -4.62 -6.91
C PRO A 7 23.25 -3.27 -7.59
N ILE A 8 24.12 -2.87 -8.53
CA ILE A 8 23.90 -1.67 -9.34
C ILE A 8 22.67 -1.86 -10.24
N ILE A 9 22.50 -3.04 -10.84
CA ILE A 9 21.32 -3.36 -11.66
C ILE A 9 20.04 -3.35 -10.81
N VAL A 10 20.05 -3.94 -9.60
CA VAL A 10 18.88 -3.91 -8.70
C VAL A 10 18.59 -2.47 -8.26
N PHE A 11 19.60 -1.70 -7.91
CA PHE A 11 19.45 -0.28 -7.55
C PHE A 11 18.86 0.54 -8.70
N LEU A 12 19.39 0.39 -9.92
CA LEU A 12 18.88 1.05 -11.11
C LEU A 12 17.47 0.58 -11.48
N PHE A 13 17.16 -0.70 -11.29
CA PHE A 13 15.82 -1.25 -11.50
C PHE A 13 14.80 -0.66 -10.52
N LEU A 14 15.15 -0.55 -9.24
CA LEU A 14 14.29 0.09 -8.23
C LEU A 14 14.09 1.58 -8.53
N LEU A 15 15.14 2.30 -8.91
CA LEU A 15 15.02 3.67 -9.38
C LEU A 15 14.10 3.76 -10.59
N PHE A 16 14.33 2.93 -11.61
CA PHE A 16 13.51 2.89 -12.81
C PHE A 16 12.04 2.63 -12.47
N ALA A 17 11.74 1.63 -11.63
CA ALA A 17 10.38 1.32 -11.22
C ALA A 17 9.68 2.49 -10.52
N VAL A 18 10.38 3.21 -9.63
CA VAL A 18 9.84 4.41 -8.97
C VAL A 18 9.59 5.52 -10.00
N PHE A 19 10.54 5.79 -10.89
CA PHE A 19 10.39 6.84 -11.92
C PHE A 19 9.35 6.51 -12.98
N SER A 20 9.26 5.25 -13.41
CA SER A 20 8.30 4.79 -14.42
C SER A 20 6.92 4.56 -13.85
N SER A 21 6.75 4.48 -12.51
CA SER A 21 5.46 4.30 -11.86
C SER A 21 4.44 5.39 -12.22
N GLN A 22 4.90 6.64 -12.33
CA GLN A 22 4.06 7.77 -12.76
C GLN A 22 3.51 7.53 -14.17
N TYR A 23 4.36 7.03 -15.06
CA TYR A 23 3.98 6.72 -16.43
C TYR A 23 3.11 5.47 -16.54
N TRP A 24 3.28 4.48 -15.67
CA TRP A 24 2.50 3.23 -15.73
C TRP A 24 1.06 3.40 -15.25
N HIS A 25 0.84 4.23 -14.23
CA HIS A 25 -0.50 4.44 -13.69
C HIS A 25 -1.38 5.36 -14.53
N SER A 26 -0.80 6.18 -15.42
CA SER A 26 -1.58 7.03 -16.34
C SER A 26 -2.26 6.25 -17.47
N PHE A 27 -1.79 5.04 -17.81
CA PHE A 27 -2.38 4.23 -18.90
C PHE A 27 -3.71 3.56 -18.56
N ASN A 28 -4.02 3.40 -17.28
CA ASN A 28 -5.16 2.62 -16.83
C ASN A 28 -6.00 3.38 -15.78
N SER A 29 -5.94 4.72 -15.86
CA SER A 29 -6.75 5.68 -15.09
C SER A 29 -8.19 5.70 -15.60
N PHE A 30 -8.91 4.59 -15.42
CA PHE A 30 -10.35 4.57 -15.66
C PHE A 30 -11.04 5.49 -14.64
N GLN A 31 -11.46 6.67 -15.09
CA GLN A 31 -12.42 7.49 -14.36
C GLN A 31 -13.70 6.66 -14.20
N PRO A 32 -14.24 6.50 -12.98
CA PRO A 32 -15.52 5.86 -12.83
C PRO A 32 -16.59 6.67 -13.57
N GLU A 33 -17.50 5.98 -14.27
CA GLU A 33 -18.62 6.61 -14.96
C GLU A 33 -19.53 7.37 -14.00
N LYS A 34 -19.69 6.84 -12.78
CA LYS A 34 -20.42 7.43 -11.66
C LYS A 34 -19.71 7.10 -10.36
N ALA A 35 -19.61 8.08 -9.46
CA ALA A 35 -19.14 7.86 -8.10
C ALA A 35 -19.82 8.86 -7.16
N PHE A 36 -19.89 8.53 -5.87
CA PHE A 36 -20.24 9.52 -4.87
C PHE A 36 -19.54 9.20 -3.55
N PHE A 37 -19.18 10.25 -2.82
CA PHE A 37 -18.31 10.19 -1.64
C PHE A 37 -18.88 11.07 -0.53
N LEU A 38 -18.80 10.63 0.72
CA LEU A 38 -19.16 11.42 1.89
C LEU A 38 -17.92 12.23 2.31
N GLU A 39 -18.05 13.55 2.41
CA GLU A 39 -16.97 14.46 2.80
C GLU A 39 -17.03 14.80 4.29
N SER A 40 -18.24 15.01 4.82
CA SER A 40 -18.41 15.25 6.25
C SER A 40 -19.83 14.92 6.67
N PHE A 41 -20.02 14.70 7.98
CA PHE A 41 -21.33 14.51 8.58
C PHE A 41 -21.29 14.89 10.05
N ASP A 42 -22.43 15.29 10.60
CA ASP A 42 -22.59 15.47 12.04
C ASP A 42 -22.70 14.09 12.70
N SER A 43 -21.72 13.75 13.55
CA SER A 43 -21.64 12.47 14.26
C SER A 43 -22.46 12.46 15.54
N VAL A 44 -22.65 13.63 16.16
CA VAL A 44 -23.49 13.82 17.35
C VAL A 44 -24.41 15.02 17.12
N VAL A 45 -25.71 14.83 17.34
CA VAL A 45 -26.74 15.88 17.16
C VAL A 45 -27.72 15.90 18.33
N SER A 46 -28.30 17.07 18.60
CA SER A 46 -29.41 17.23 19.55
C SER A 46 -30.76 17.36 18.83
N GLU A 47 -31.85 17.09 19.54
CA GLU A 47 -33.21 17.07 18.98
C GLU A 47 -33.63 18.40 18.32
N SER A 48 -33.13 19.53 18.81
CA SER A 48 -33.44 20.85 18.29
C SER A 48 -32.59 21.27 17.08
N GLN A 49 -31.68 20.42 16.61
CA GLN A 49 -30.74 20.75 15.54
C GLN A 49 -31.06 20.04 14.23
N LYS A 50 -30.46 20.53 13.15
CA LYS A 50 -30.41 19.81 11.87
C LYS A 50 -29.16 18.95 11.87
N ALA A 51 -29.30 17.71 11.39
CA ALA A 51 -28.18 16.85 11.09
C ALA A 51 -27.77 17.09 9.62
N CYS A 52 -26.56 17.58 9.41
CA CYS A 52 -26.01 17.93 8.12
C CYS A 52 -24.90 16.97 7.70
N PHE A 53 -24.76 16.80 6.39
CA PHE A 53 -23.68 16.04 5.78
C PHE A 53 -23.35 16.55 4.38
N ALA A 54 -22.09 16.47 3.98
CA ALA A 54 -21.60 16.92 2.69
C ALA A 54 -21.25 15.73 1.82
N VAL A 55 -21.74 15.72 0.58
CA VAL A 55 -21.52 14.65 -0.39
C VAL A 55 -21.00 15.23 -1.68
N SER A 56 -20.02 14.53 -2.23
CA SER A 56 -19.42 14.80 -3.51
C SER A 56 -19.92 13.78 -4.53
N PHE A 57 -20.41 14.25 -5.67
CA PHE A 57 -20.93 13.43 -6.76
C PHE A 57 -20.07 13.56 -8.01
N LEU A 58 -19.85 12.45 -8.70
CA LEU A 58 -19.29 12.39 -10.05
C LEU A 58 -20.26 11.65 -10.97
N ASN A 59 -20.55 12.26 -12.10
CA ASN A 59 -21.27 11.62 -13.18
C ASN A 59 -20.68 12.03 -14.54
N ASN A 60 -19.90 11.13 -15.10
CA ASN A 60 -19.27 11.24 -16.41
C ASN A 60 -20.13 10.61 -17.53
N SER A 61 -21.12 9.79 -17.16
CA SER A 61 -21.94 9.00 -18.11
C SER A 61 -23.08 9.77 -18.80
N GLY A 62 -23.41 11.00 -18.38
CA GLY A 62 -24.40 11.82 -19.07
C GLY A 62 -25.12 12.86 -18.21
N THR A 63 -26.08 13.57 -18.83
CA THR A 63 -26.82 14.69 -18.22
C THR A 63 -28.13 14.27 -17.53
N GLU A 64 -28.34 12.96 -17.34
CA GLU A 64 -29.55 12.41 -16.74
C GLU A 64 -29.69 12.81 -15.28
N ARG A 65 -30.94 12.99 -14.85
CA ARG A 65 -31.26 13.21 -13.45
C ARG A 65 -31.25 11.87 -12.72
N LEU A 66 -30.34 11.73 -11.76
CA LEU A 66 -30.19 10.53 -10.96
C LEU A 66 -30.91 10.70 -9.61
N ALA A 67 -31.55 9.63 -9.13
CA ALA A 67 -32.20 9.65 -7.83
C ALA A 67 -31.14 9.66 -6.72
N PHE A 68 -31.30 10.58 -5.77
CA PHE A 68 -30.53 10.64 -4.54
C PHE A 68 -31.49 10.59 -3.35
N LYS A 69 -31.19 9.76 -2.36
CA LYS A 69 -32.02 9.63 -1.15
C LYS A 69 -31.18 9.35 0.09
N ALA A 70 -31.66 9.82 1.23
CA ALA A 70 -31.20 9.36 2.54
C ALA A 70 -32.33 8.66 3.28
N GLU A 71 -32.03 7.52 3.88
CA GLU A 71 -32.98 6.72 4.63
C GLU A 71 -32.36 6.21 5.94
N THR A 72 -33.17 6.13 7.01
CA THR A 72 -32.82 5.47 8.27
C THR A 72 -33.79 4.31 8.49
N GLY A 73 -33.29 3.07 8.46
CA GLY A 73 -34.13 1.88 8.46
C GLY A 73 -35.13 1.89 7.30
N SER A 74 -36.43 1.98 7.60
CA SER A 74 -37.52 2.10 6.62
C SER A 74 -38.00 3.53 6.36
N GLN A 75 -37.46 4.53 7.07
CA GLN A 75 -37.89 5.92 6.97
C GLN A 75 -37.01 6.68 5.99
N VAL A 76 -37.63 7.35 5.01
CA VAL A 76 -36.94 8.26 4.09
C VAL A 76 -36.81 9.62 4.76
N LEU A 77 -35.58 10.09 4.97
CA LEU A 77 -35.28 11.40 5.53
C LEU A 77 -35.42 12.48 4.47
N PHE A 78 -34.92 12.22 3.26
CA PHE A 78 -35.21 13.03 2.08
C PHE A 78 -34.97 12.23 0.80
N SER A 79 -35.56 12.70 -0.31
CA SER A 79 -35.30 12.19 -1.65
C SER A 79 -35.37 13.32 -2.67
N GLU A 80 -34.36 13.42 -3.52
CA GLU A 80 -34.25 14.40 -4.59
C GLU A 80 -33.79 13.75 -5.90
N SER A 81 -34.06 14.42 -7.01
CA SER A 81 -33.58 14.04 -8.33
C SER A 81 -32.50 15.02 -8.76
N LEU A 82 -31.25 14.58 -8.76
CA LEU A 82 -30.08 15.42 -8.97
C LEU A 82 -29.61 15.36 -10.43
N LYS A 83 -29.45 16.52 -11.06
CA LYS A 83 -28.70 16.65 -12.32
C LYS A 83 -27.24 16.96 -11.97
N VAL A 84 -26.39 15.94 -12.05
CA VAL A 84 -24.95 16.06 -11.82
C VAL A 84 -24.25 15.88 -13.16
N GLU A 85 -23.47 16.88 -13.57
CA GLU A 85 -22.57 16.82 -14.72
C GLU A 85 -21.17 17.08 -14.19
N GLY A 86 -20.26 16.13 -14.42
CA GLY A 86 -18.93 16.14 -13.83
C GLY A 86 -18.98 16.03 -12.31
N GLU A 87 -18.09 16.75 -11.66
CA GLU A 87 -17.88 16.73 -10.22
C GLU A 87 -18.62 17.86 -9.51
N LYS A 88 -19.40 17.55 -8.47
CA LYS A 88 -20.04 18.57 -7.60
C LYS A 88 -20.15 18.11 -6.15
N SER A 89 -19.68 18.94 -5.22
CA SER A 89 -20.01 18.81 -3.80
C SER A 89 -21.29 19.56 -3.45
N ARG A 90 -22.11 18.97 -2.57
CA ARG A 90 -23.31 19.58 -1.98
C ARG A 90 -23.49 19.13 -0.53
N GLU A 91 -23.90 20.07 0.31
CA GLU A 91 -24.33 19.81 1.68
C GLU A 91 -25.85 19.61 1.73
N PHE A 92 -26.28 18.59 2.47
CA PHE A 92 -27.68 18.27 2.73
C PHE A 92 -27.91 18.20 4.23
N CYS A 93 -29.10 18.59 4.67
CA CYS A 93 -29.48 18.50 6.07
C CYS A 93 -30.91 17.99 6.22
N PHE A 94 -31.18 17.24 7.29
CA PHE A 94 -32.52 16.84 7.71
C PHE A 94 -32.70 17.15 9.21
N ASN A 95 -33.94 17.10 9.70
CA ASN A 95 -34.22 17.42 11.09
C ASN A 95 -33.81 16.25 12.00
N ALA A 96 -33.05 16.51 13.06
CA ALA A 96 -32.64 15.46 14.01
C ALA A 96 -33.84 14.88 14.80
N SER A 97 -35.00 15.54 14.78
CA SER A 97 -36.26 15.00 15.30
C SER A 97 -36.72 13.73 14.59
N GLU A 98 -36.24 13.49 13.35
CA GLU A 98 -36.55 12.30 12.57
C GLU A 98 -35.71 11.07 12.97
N LEU A 99 -34.71 11.26 13.85
CA LEU A 99 -33.85 10.20 14.37
C LEU A 99 -34.37 9.65 15.70
N SER A 100 -34.16 8.36 15.93
CA SER A 100 -34.41 7.71 17.22
C SER A 100 -33.35 8.15 18.24
N GLN A 101 -33.66 8.13 19.55
CA GLN A 101 -32.66 8.42 20.57
C GLN A 101 -31.53 7.37 20.54
N GLY A 102 -30.28 7.80 20.64
CA GLY A 102 -29.11 6.93 20.56
C GLY A 102 -28.52 6.83 19.15
N GLU A 103 -27.96 5.66 18.81
CA GLU A 103 -27.27 5.43 17.55
C GLU A 103 -28.25 5.18 16.39
N ASN A 104 -28.09 5.90 15.29
CA ASN A 104 -28.88 5.73 14.07
C ASN A 104 -27.95 5.50 12.88
N THR A 105 -28.36 4.66 11.93
CA THR A 105 -27.65 4.47 10.65
C THR A 105 -28.40 5.15 9.53
N VAL A 106 -27.77 6.13 8.89
CA VAL A 106 -28.29 6.83 7.72
C VAL A 106 -27.64 6.26 6.47
N LYS A 107 -28.44 5.68 5.59
CA LYS A 107 -28.02 5.18 4.28
C LYS A 107 -28.30 6.21 3.21
N LEU A 108 -27.26 6.59 2.48
CA LEU A 108 -27.30 7.44 1.30
C LEU A 108 -27.31 6.55 0.05
N SER A 109 -28.22 6.78 -0.87
CA SER A 109 -28.28 6.06 -2.15
C SER A 109 -28.27 7.04 -3.31
N PHE A 110 -27.38 6.83 -4.27
CA PHE A 110 -27.25 7.61 -5.50
C PHE A 110 -27.24 6.66 -6.69
N SER A 111 -28.29 6.69 -7.52
CA SER A 111 -28.51 5.68 -8.57
C SER A 111 -28.51 4.26 -7.98
N ASP A 112 -27.52 3.45 -8.34
CA ASP A 112 -27.25 2.07 -7.96
C ASP A 112 -26.17 1.96 -6.87
N LEU A 113 -25.57 3.09 -6.48
CA LEU A 113 -24.53 3.16 -5.46
C LEU A 113 -25.13 3.50 -4.10
N SER A 114 -24.52 2.99 -3.02
CA SER A 114 -24.93 3.30 -1.65
C SER A 114 -23.76 3.49 -0.69
N LEU A 115 -23.92 4.44 0.23
CA LEU A 115 -23.03 4.73 1.36
C LEU A 115 -23.87 4.75 2.63
N PHE A 116 -23.24 4.62 3.78
CA PHE A 116 -23.91 4.79 5.06
C PHE A 116 -23.00 5.49 6.05
N TYR A 117 -23.60 6.24 6.96
CA TYR A 117 -22.95 6.79 8.13
C TYR A 117 -23.86 6.64 9.35
N HIS A 118 -23.34 6.90 10.53
CA HIS A 118 -24.04 6.80 11.80
C HIS A 118 -24.03 8.16 12.46
N VAL A 119 -25.13 8.48 13.10
CA VAL A 119 -25.33 9.72 13.81
C VAL A 119 -25.98 9.39 15.15
N LYS A 120 -25.35 9.86 16.22
CA LYS A 120 -25.84 9.69 17.58
C LYS A 120 -26.74 10.88 17.95
N LYS A 121 -28.01 10.61 18.25
CA LYS A 121 -28.91 11.60 18.84
C LYS A 121 -28.76 11.55 20.36
N ASP A 122 -28.17 12.60 20.94
CA ASP A 122 -27.90 12.70 22.38
C ASP A 122 -27.88 14.17 22.83
N ASP A 123 -28.95 14.62 23.49
CA ASP A 123 -29.11 16.00 23.96
C ASP A 123 -28.14 16.39 25.09
N SER A 124 -27.48 15.40 25.70
CA SER A 124 -26.50 15.63 26.77
C SER A 124 -25.09 15.95 26.24
N LEU A 125 -24.83 15.63 24.98
CA LEU A 125 -23.53 15.80 24.36
C LEU A 125 -23.48 17.05 23.49
N LYS A 126 -22.27 17.61 23.35
CA LYS A 126 -22.06 18.71 22.40
C LYS A 126 -22.11 18.15 20.98
N PRO A 127 -22.71 18.89 20.02
CA PRO A 127 -22.68 18.50 18.62
C PRO A 127 -21.25 18.34 18.13
N GLU A 128 -21.02 17.31 17.34
CA GLU A 128 -19.71 16.98 16.80
C GLU A 128 -19.83 16.71 15.30
N LYS A 129 -18.90 17.23 14.52
CA LYS A 129 -18.83 17.05 13.07
C LYS A 129 -17.61 16.22 12.73
N THR A 130 -17.83 15.09 12.07
CA THR A 130 -16.78 14.28 11.49
C THR A 130 -16.50 14.79 10.09
N VAL A 131 -15.29 15.31 9.88
CA VAL A 131 -14.76 15.61 8.55
C VAL A 131 -13.98 14.38 8.10
N LEU A 132 -14.49 13.73 7.06
CA LEU A 132 -13.75 12.70 6.36
C LEU A 132 -12.77 13.46 5.46
N ASP A 133 -11.48 13.17 5.56
CA ASP A 133 -10.45 13.91 4.82
C ASP A 133 -10.73 13.82 3.30
N SER A 134 -11.52 14.77 2.80
CA SER A 134 -11.75 14.97 1.39
C SER A 134 -10.53 15.73 0.94
N GLY A 135 -9.59 15.04 0.30
CA GLY A 135 -8.66 15.71 -0.59
C GLY A 135 -9.50 16.63 -1.49
N SER A 136 -9.43 17.93 -1.22
CA SER A 136 -10.19 19.04 -1.82
C SER A 136 -11.04 18.67 -3.05
N SER A 137 -12.36 18.73 -2.90
CA SER A 137 -13.40 18.55 -3.92
C SER A 137 -13.51 19.69 -4.95
N GLN A 138 -12.37 20.12 -5.47
CA GLN A 138 -12.32 20.96 -6.66
C GLN A 138 -11.69 20.26 -7.87
N ASP A 139 -11.18 19.05 -7.69
CA ASP A 139 -10.16 18.53 -8.55
C ASP A 139 -10.24 17.00 -8.60
N TRP A 140 -11.17 16.44 -9.39
CA TRP A 140 -11.18 15.00 -9.75
C TRP A 140 -10.72 14.82 -11.19
N THR A 141 -10.97 15.82 -12.05
CA THR A 141 -10.21 16.04 -13.28
C THR A 141 -8.80 16.49 -12.98
N LEU A 142 -8.61 17.37 -12.00
CA LEU A 142 -7.36 17.57 -11.27
C LEU A 142 -7.25 16.56 -10.11
N GLY A 143 -7.99 15.48 -10.06
CA GLY A 143 -7.74 14.38 -9.13
C GLY A 143 -6.95 13.33 -9.85
N ILE A 144 -7.15 13.21 -11.15
CA ILE A 144 -6.24 12.54 -12.06
C ILE A 144 -5.18 13.51 -12.56
N SER A 145 -5.48 14.80 -12.74
CA SER A 145 -4.48 15.81 -13.07
C SER A 145 -3.84 16.53 -11.89
N LEU A 146 -4.22 16.29 -10.61
CA LEU A 146 -3.41 16.41 -9.36
C LEU A 146 -3.01 15.01 -8.86
N LEU A 147 -3.50 13.89 -9.37
CA LEU A 147 -2.66 12.67 -9.29
C LEU A 147 -1.58 12.74 -10.35
N GLU A 148 -1.69 13.60 -11.38
CA GLU A 148 -0.56 14.04 -12.19
C GLU A 148 0.10 15.29 -11.59
N ASP A 149 -0.59 16.37 -11.17
CA ASP A 149 0.02 17.59 -10.56
C ASP A 149 0.27 17.53 -9.04
N LYS A 150 -0.18 16.54 -8.26
CA LYS A 150 0.37 16.23 -6.91
C LYS A 150 1.22 14.97 -6.93
N ALA A 151 1.22 14.15 -7.98
CA ALA A 151 2.38 13.28 -8.26
C ALA A 151 3.54 14.07 -8.90
N LEU A 152 3.29 15.18 -9.61
CA LEU A 152 4.31 16.10 -10.11
C LEU A 152 4.52 17.35 -9.22
N GLN A 153 3.53 17.82 -8.46
CA GLN A 153 3.64 18.91 -7.47
C GLN A 153 3.13 18.49 -6.09
N GLY A 154 3.42 17.25 -5.72
CA GLY A 154 3.53 16.89 -4.31
C GLY A 154 4.57 17.82 -3.71
N LYS A 155 4.11 18.86 -3.04
CA LYS A 155 4.93 19.62 -2.07
C LYS A 155 5.25 18.80 -0.82
N ALA A 156 5.10 17.47 -0.87
CA ALA A 156 6.02 16.54 -0.24
C ALA A 156 6.90 15.95 -1.35
N GLY A 157 7.82 16.76 -1.88
CA GLY A 157 8.83 16.23 -2.79
C GLY A 157 9.52 15.06 -2.10
N ILE A 158 9.80 13.98 -2.84
CA ILE A 158 10.59 12.86 -2.32
C ILE A 158 11.78 13.47 -1.60
N ASN A 159 11.87 13.24 -0.30
CA ASN A 159 13.01 13.71 0.46
C ASN A 159 14.19 12.85 0.05
N TRP A 160 14.90 13.28 -0.99
CA TRP A 160 15.94 12.49 -1.64
C TRP A 160 17.01 12.02 -0.65
N LEU A 161 17.32 12.84 0.36
CA LEU A 161 18.24 12.46 1.42
C LEU A 161 17.74 11.22 2.18
N TRP A 162 16.46 11.22 2.58
CA TRP A 162 15.82 10.12 3.29
C TRP A 162 15.67 8.89 2.41
N PHE A 163 15.25 9.09 1.16
CA PHE A 163 15.16 8.02 0.18
C PHE A 163 16.49 7.28 -0.01
N PHE A 164 17.57 8.02 -0.27
CA PHE A 164 18.90 7.42 -0.43
C PHE A 164 19.42 6.82 0.88
N ALA A 165 19.17 7.45 2.04
CA ALA A 165 19.55 6.88 3.33
C ALA A 165 18.85 5.53 3.59
N GLY A 166 17.54 5.46 3.34
CA GLY A 166 16.75 4.24 3.42
C GLY A 166 17.26 3.15 2.50
N LEU A 167 17.56 3.47 1.24
CA LEU A 167 18.17 2.52 0.31
C LEU A 167 19.53 2.02 0.83
N VAL A 168 20.41 2.91 1.27
CA VAL A 168 21.71 2.51 1.82
C VAL A 168 21.56 1.54 2.99
N LEU A 169 20.59 1.75 3.88
CA LEU A 169 20.30 0.85 5.01
C LEU A 169 19.80 -0.51 4.54
N LEU A 170 18.85 -0.54 3.60
CA LEU A 170 18.32 -1.78 3.03
C LEU A 170 19.41 -2.58 2.32
N PHE A 171 20.24 -1.90 1.51
CA PHE A 171 21.39 -2.52 0.86
C PHE A 171 22.41 -2.99 1.88
N PHE A 172 22.74 -2.19 2.91
CA PHE A 172 23.67 -2.59 3.97
C PHE A 172 23.24 -3.92 4.62
N ALA A 173 22.00 -4.00 5.09
CA ALA A 173 21.49 -5.22 5.70
C ALA A 173 21.52 -6.40 4.71
N PHE A 174 21.04 -6.18 3.49
CA PHE A 174 21.09 -7.18 2.42
C PHE A 174 22.50 -7.69 2.14
N PHE A 175 23.51 -6.80 2.08
CA PHE A 175 24.91 -7.17 1.85
C PHE A 175 25.50 -7.95 3.03
N VAL A 176 25.20 -7.54 4.26
CA VAL A 176 25.61 -8.28 5.46
C VAL A 176 25.04 -9.70 5.39
N PHE A 177 23.74 -9.86 5.11
CA PHE A 177 23.16 -11.19 4.96
C PHE A 177 23.79 -11.98 3.81
N CYS A 178 23.94 -11.38 2.62
CA CYS A 178 24.37 -12.11 1.43
C CYS A 178 25.84 -12.53 1.48
N PHE A 179 26.72 -11.72 2.07
CA PHE A 179 28.17 -11.94 2.01
C PHE A 179 28.80 -12.31 3.35
N LYS A 180 28.06 -12.22 4.47
CA LYS A 180 28.57 -12.61 5.78
C LYS A 180 27.76 -13.72 6.45
N VAL A 181 26.43 -13.70 6.31
CA VAL A 181 25.56 -14.70 6.95
C VAL A 181 25.39 -15.92 6.04
N PHE A 182 25.00 -15.69 4.78
CA PHE A 182 24.71 -16.75 3.81
C PHE A 182 25.83 -16.95 2.78
N ASP A 183 27.08 -16.62 3.14
CA ASP A 183 28.23 -16.65 2.24
C ASP A 183 28.59 -18.05 1.72
N SER A 184 28.23 -19.07 2.50
CA SER A 184 28.41 -20.50 2.25
C SER A 184 27.35 -21.12 1.34
N PHE A 185 26.26 -20.41 1.07
CA PHE A 185 25.22 -20.88 0.16
C PHE A 185 25.56 -20.55 -1.31
N PRO A 186 24.98 -21.27 -2.28
CA PRO A 186 25.02 -20.85 -3.68
C PRO A 186 24.52 -19.41 -3.85
N LYS A 187 25.13 -18.63 -4.74
CA LYS A 187 24.90 -17.18 -4.83
C LYS A 187 23.43 -16.80 -4.95
N PHE A 188 22.68 -17.47 -5.81
CA PHE A 188 21.26 -17.22 -5.96
C PHE A 188 20.46 -17.48 -4.67
N ALA A 189 20.76 -18.57 -3.96
CA ALA A 189 20.14 -18.89 -2.68
C ALA A 189 20.51 -17.84 -1.62
N SER A 190 21.78 -17.39 -1.58
CA SER A 190 22.21 -16.30 -0.69
C SER A 190 21.43 -15.01 -0.97
N LEU A 191 21.23 -14.62 -2.23
CA LEU A 191 20.47 -13.42 -2.60
C LEU A 191 19.01 -13.53 -2.14
N SER A 192 18.37 -14.66 -2.40
CA SER A 192 16.96 -14.92 -2.04
C SER A 192 16.74 -14.91 -0.53
N LEU A 193 17.58 -15.64 0.21
CA LEU A 193 17.54 -15.72 1.67
C LEU A 193 17.86 -14.38 2.33
N SER A 194 18.75 -13.58 1.74
CA SER A 194 19.06 -12.24 2.23
C SER A 194 17.88 -11.30 2.10
N LEU A 195 17.17 -11.34 0.96
CA LEU A 195 15.98 -10.52 0.75
C LEU A 195 14.86 -10.92 1.72
N ALA A 196 14.62 -12.23 1.88
CA ALA A 196 13.67 -12.75 2.87
C ALA A 196 14.04 -12.34 4.30
N ALA A 197 15.30 -12.46 4.70
CA ALA A 197 15.77 -12.09 6.03
C ALA A 197 15.55 -10.60 6.31
N VAL A 198 15.86 -9.72 5.34
CA VAL A 198 15.59 -8.28 5.48
C VAL A 198 14.09 -8.03 5.67
N PHE A 199 13.20 -8.63 4.88
CA PHE A 199 11.75 -8.45 5.06
C PHE A 199 11.26 -8.94 6.41
N CYS A 200 11.71 -10.11 6.85
CA CYS A 200 11.36 -10.64 8.16
C CYS A 200 11.79 -9.68 9.27
N LEU A 201 13.00 -9.13 9.22
CA LEU A 201 13.45 -8.15 10.22
C LEU A 201 12.63 -6.87 10.18
N LEU A 202 12.32 -6.33 8.99
CA LEU A 202 11.48 -5.13 8.89
C LEU A 202 10.09 -5.35 9.50
N ILE A 203 9.44 -6.47 9.17
CA ILE A 203 8.12 -6.82 9.71
C ILE A 203 8.19 -7.00 11.23
N LEU A 204 9.18 -7.74 11.74
CA LEU A 204 9.33 -7.98 13.17
C LEU A 204 9.65 -6.69 13.93
N ASN A 205 10.51 -5.83 13.39
CA ASN A 205 10.86 -4.54 13.99
C ASN A 205 9.65 -3.61 14.05
N ALA A 206 8.92 -3.46 12.94
CA ALA A 206 7.72 -2.64 12.92
C ALA A 206 6.64 -3.19 13.85
N TRP A 207 6.47 -4.51 13.93
CA TRP A 207 5.56 -5.14 14.88
C TRP A 207 5.95 -4.87 16.34
N ALA A 208 7.22 -5.09 16.69
CA ALA A 208 7.74 -4.89 18.04
C ALA A 208 7.67 -3.42 18.48
N LEU A 209 8.10 -2.50 17.61
CA LEU A 209 8.01 -1.05 17.85
C LEU A 209 6.56 -0.56 17.89
N GLY A 210 5.66 -1.22 17.15
CA GLY A 210 4.24 -0.93 17.11
C GLY A 210 3.57 -1.06 18.46
N PHE A 211 3.98 -2.04 19.29
CA PHE A 211 3.47 -2.18 20.66
C PHE A 211 3.81 -0.98 21.56
N PHE A 212 4.91 -0.29 21.27
CA PHE A 212 5.37 0.85 22.07
C PHE A 212 5.01 2.20 21.46
N SER A 213 4.29 2.21 20.32
CA SER A 213 4.02 3.40 19.53
C SER A 213 5.29 4.18 19.17
N GLN A 214 6.34 3.44 18.79
CA GLN A 214 7.65 3.99 18.43
C GLN A 214 8.06 3.63 17.00
N ILE A 215 7.12 3.28 16.12
CA ILE A 215 7.45 3.00 14.73
C ILE A 215 7.85 4.31 14.07
N SER A 216 9.14 4.48 13.79
CA SER A 216 9.68 5.63 13.07
C SER A 216 11.02 5.26 12.43
N PHE A 217 11.60 6.16 11.64
CA PHE A 217 12.85 5.91 10.93
C PHE A 217 14.00 5.50 11.85
N PHE A 218 14.30 6.28 12.90
CA PHE A 218 15.49 6.05 13.72
C PHE A 218 15.46 4.68 14.45
N PRO A 219 14.37 4.28 15.12
CA PRO A 219 14.27 2.97 15.75
C PRO A 219 14.37 1.82 14.74
N ILE A 220 13.68 1.90 13.59
CA ILE A 220 13.75 0.84 12.56
C ILE A 220 15.17 0.73 12.00
N ALA A 221 15.79 1.85 11.64
CA ALA A 221 17.16 1.88 11.09
C ALA A 221 18.17 1.32 12.10
N LEU A 222 18.06 1.72 13.37
CA LEU A 222 18.94 1.26 14.43
C LEU A 222 18.81 -0.25 14.68
N LEU A 223 17.58 -0.76 14.81
CA LEU A 223 17.34 -2.19 14.99
C LEU A 223 17.85 -2.99 13.80
N LEU A 224 17.54 -2.57 12.57
CA LEU A 224 18.00 -3.25 11.35
C LEU A 224 19.53 -3.37 11.30
N VAL A 225 20.27 -2.30 11.65
CA VAL A 225 21.73 -2.31 11.67
C VAL A 225 22.27 -3.20 12.79
N ILE A 226 21.74 -3.06 14.01
CA ILE A 226 22.17 -3.84 15.17
C ILE A 226 21.93 -5.33 14.92
N GLU A 227 20.74 -5.70 14.44
CA GLU A 227 20.37 -7.08 14.16
C GLU A 227 21.22 -7.67 13.04
N ALA A 228 21.45 -6.94 11.94
CA ALA A 228 22.33 -7.40 10.88
C ALA A 228 23.75 -7.70 11.40
N VAL A 229 24.29 -6.83 12.26
CA VAL A 229 25.60 -7.01 12.88
C VAL A 229 25.60 -8.20 13.85
N ILE A 230 24.62 -8.28 14.76
CA ILE A 230 24.49 -9.38 15.73
C ILE A 230 24.36 -10.72 15.01
N VAL A 231 23.47 -10.82 14.02
CA VAL A 231 23.29 -12.05 13.25
C VAL A 231 24.57 -12.41 12.49
N SER A 232 25.27 -11.43 11.91
CA SER A 232 26.57 -11.68 11.28
C SER A 232 27.61 -12.27 12.25
N PHE A 233 27.66 -11.81 13.50
CA PHE A 233 28.57 -12.36 14.51
C PHE A 233 28.11 -13.72 15.04
N ALA A 234 26.83 -13.84 15.37
CA ALA A 234 26.24 -15.06 15.92
C ALA A 234 26.29 -16.20 14.90
N PHE A 235 25.88 -15.96 13.65
CA PHE A 235 25.89 -16.99 12.61
C PHE A 235 27.31 -17.51 12.34
N ARG A 236 28.30 -16.62 12.29
CA ARG A 236 29.71 -16.99 12.11
C ARG A 236 30.25 -17.89 13.24
N ASN A 237 29.77 -17.68 14.47
CA ASN A 237 30.28 -18.39 15.64
C ASN A 237 29.50 -19.67 15.98
N PHE A 238 28.19 -19.71 15.72
CA PHE A 238 27.31 -20.79 16.16
C PHE A 238 26.80 -21.67 15.01
N PHE A 239 26.63 -21.11 13.82
CA PHE A 239 26.09 -21.80 12.65
C PHE A 239 27.19 -21.94 11.60
N LYS A 240 28.11 -22.89 11.80
CA LYS A 240 28.84 -23.45 10.66
C LYS A 240 27.84 -24.35 9.92
N PRO A 241 27.41 -24.00 8.70
CA PRO A 241 26.49 -24.87 7.99
C PRO A 241 27.21 -26.19 7.70
N SER A 242 26.78 -27.25 8.37
CA SER A 242 27.19 -28.63 8.11
C SER A 242 26.56 -29.19 6.82
N LEU A 243 25.77 -28.38 6.11
CA LEU A 243 25.28 -28.69 4.78
C LEU A 243 26.43 -28.65 3.78
N HIS A 244 27.09 -29.80 3.62
CA HIS A 244 27.87 -30.12 2.42
C HIS A 244 26.93 -30.15 1.22
N PHE A 245 26.61 -28.97 0.69
CA PHE A 245 26.06 -28.83 -0.65
C PHE A 245 27.19 -29.21 -1.61
N GLN A 246 27.25 -30.47 -2.01
CA GLN A 246 28.20 -30.88 -3.04
C GLN A 246 27.76 -30.21 -4.35
N PRO A 247 28.59 -29.31 -4.93
CA PRO A 247 28.27 -28.74 -6.22
C PRO A 247 28.22 -29.88 -7.23
N GLY A 248 27.01 -30.22 -7.69
CA GLY A 248 26.82 -31.20 -8.75
C GLY A 248 27.65 -30.78 -9.96
N LYS A 249 28.53 -31.67 -10.42
CA LYS A 249 29.36 -31.46 -11.61
C LYS A 249 28.48 -31.18 -12.83
N SER A 250 28.98 -30.26 -13.67
CA SER A 250 28.52 -29.94 -15.02
C SER A 250 27.12 -29.31 -15.13
N ALA A 251 27.11 -27.98 -15.19
CA ALA A 251 25.98 -27.24 -15.76
C ALA A 251 25.93 -27.52 -17.27
N GLU A 252 24.89 -28.23 -17.73
CA GLU A 252 24.55 -28.27 -19.15
C GLU A 252 24.27 -26.85 -19.65
N SER A 253 24.66 -26.55 -20.89
CA SER A 253 24.54 -25.22 -21.49
C SER A 253 23.09 -24.72 -21.53
N PHE A 254 22.92 -23.47 -21.11
CA PHE A 254 21.69 -22.69 -21.19
C PHE A 254 21.09 -22.71 -22.61
N ASN A 255 19.83 -23.14 -22.76
CA ASN A 255 19.15 -23.19 -24.06
C ASN A 255 18.15 -22.02 -24.20
N SER A 256 17.81 -21.65 -25.43
CA SER A 256 16.91 -20.54 -25.77
C SER A 256 15.53 -20.65 -25.12
N PHE A 257 15.07 -21.87 -24.79
CA PHE A 257 13.79 -22.08 -24.09
C PHE A 257 13.81 -21.63 -22.63
N ASP A 258 14.93 -21.86 -21.92
CA ASP A 258 15.11 -21.43 -20.53
C ASP A 258 15.19 -19.89 -20.44
N PHE A 259 15.83 -19.26 -21.43
CA PHE A 259 15.82 -17.81 -21.61
C PHE A 259 14.42 -17.27 -21.85
N LEU A 260 13.66 -17.89 -22.75
CA LEU A 260 12.30 -17.48 -23.07
C LEU A 260 11.37 -17.61 -21.87
N LEU A 261 11.50 -18.66 -21.07
CA LEU A 261 10.70 -18.84 -19.85
C LEU A 261 11.04 -17.79 -18.80
N ILE A 262 12.32 -17.50 -18.57
CA ILE A 262 12.72 -16.46 -17.60
C ILE A 262 12.33 -15.09 -18.10
N ALA A 263 12.57 -14.78 -19.36
CA ALA A 263 12.14 -13.54 -19.98
C ALA A 263 10.62 -13.40 -19.89
N LEU A 264 9.85 -14.48 -20.07
CA LEU A 264 8.40 -14.49 -19.91
C LEU A 264 7.98 -14.31 -18.44
N VAL A 265 8.64 -14.95 -17.47
CA VAL A 265 8.32 -14.78 -16.05
C VAL A 265 8.68 -13.38 -15.56
N VAL A 266 9.83 -12.83 -15.98
CA VAL A 266 10.23 -11.43 -15.70
C VAL A 266 9.27 -10.48 -16.41
N PHE A 267 8.95 -10.74 -17.67
CA PHE A 267 8.03 -9.92 -18.46
C PHE A 267 6.64 -9.94 -17.84
N LEU A 268 6.11 -11.11 -17.47
CA LEU A 268 4.85 -11.21 -16.75
C LEU A 268 5.01 -10.50 -15.39
N SER A 269 5.99 -10.80 -14.55
CA SER A 269 6.09 -10.15 -13.23
C SER A 269 6.19 -8.61 -13.29
N VAL A 270 6.84 -8.05 -14.32
CA VAL A 270 7.01 -6.59 -14.51
C VAL A 270 5.82 -5.96 -15.24
N PHE A 271 5.36 -6.58 -16.33
CA PHE A 271 4.34 -6.05 -17.23
C PHE A 271 2.93 -6.60 -16.98
N VAL A 272 2.73 -7.60 -16.11
CA VAL A 272 1.38 -7.96 -15.63
C VAL A 272 0.76 -6.73 -15.01
N HIS A 273 1.52 -5.86 -14.33
CA HIS A 273 1.04 -4.60 -13.78
C HIS A 273 0.54 -3.58 -14.83
N LEU A 274 0.87 -3.76 -16.12
CA LEU A 274 0.22 -3.01 -17.21
C LEU A 274 -1.18 -3.56 -17.55
N LEU A 275 -1.44 -4.83 -17.21
CA LEU A 275 -2.65 -5.58 -17.56
C LEU A 275 -3.52 -5.93 -16.32
N THR A 276 -2.94 -5.83 -15.12
CA THR A 276 -3.59 -5.97 -13.81
C THR A 276 -3.80 -4.59 -13.20
N PRO A 277 -4.71 -4.47 -12.22
CA PRO A 277 -5.34 -3.20 -11.98
C PRO A 277 -4.45 -2.14 -11.32
N THR A 278 -4.71 -0.88 -11.67
CA THR A 278 -4.00 0.31 -11.16
C THR A 278 -4.10 0.51 -9.65
N HIS A 279 -3.19 1.33 -9.12
CA HIS A 279 -3.28 2.00 -7.80
C HIS A 279 -4.70 2.53 -7.50
N LEU A 280 -5.42 3.00 -8.52
CA LEU A 280 -6.77 3.58 -8.42
C LEU A 280 -7.92 2.59 -8.16
N GLN A 281 -7.66 1.27 -8.05
CA GLN A 281 -8.72 0.35 -7.65
C GLN A 281 -8.99 0.42 -6.14
N TYR A 282 -10.26 0.30 -5.76
CA TYR A 282 -10.74 0.30 -4.37
C TYR A 282 -9.92 -0.59 -3.43
N PHE A 283 -9.42 -1.74 -3.92
CA PHE A 283 -8.61 -2.64 -3.11
C PHE A 283 -7.23 -2.04 -2.81
N ASN A 284 -6.53 -1.48 -3.79
CA ASN A 284 -5.20 -0.89 -3.57
C ASN A 284 -5.28 0.40 -2.72
N ALA A 285 -6.32 1.21 -2.93
CA ALA A 285 -6.59 2.39 -2.11
C ALA A 285 -6.86 2.03 -0.63
N PHE A 286 -7.54 0.91 -0.38
CA PHE A 286 -7.72 0.41 0.99
C PHE A 286 -6.37 0.04 1.65
N TYR A 287 -5.50 -0.67 0.93
CA TYR A 287 -4.20 -1.10 1.48
C TYR A 287 -3.26 0.07 1.73
N GLU A 288 -3.18 1.01 0.79
CA GLU A 288 -2.42 2.25 0.94
C GLU A 288 -2.87 3.03 2.16
N ARG A 289 -4.20 3.22 2.31
CA ARG A 289 -4.77 3.92 3.45
C ARG A 289 -4.45 3.22 4.76
N SER A 290 -4.55 1.89 4.81
CA SER A 290 -4.19 1.11 5.99
C SER A 290 -2.71 1.28 6.37
N THR A 291 -1.81 1.28 5.39
CA THR A 291 -0.39 1.59 5.62
C THR A 291 -0.20 3.04 6.06
N GLY A 292 -0.90 4.00 5.45
CA GLY A 292 -0.89 5.41 5.81
C GLY A 292 -1.25 5.65 7.27
N LEU A 293 -2.30 4.98 7.77
CA LEU A 293 -2.71 5.04 9.17
C LEU A 293 -1.60 4.59 10.12
N VAL A 294 -0.84 3.53 9.78
CA VAL A 294 0.30 3.06 10.58
C VAL A 294 1.43 4.09 10.61
N VAL A 295 1.69 4.73 9.46
CA VAL A 295 2.74 5.74 9.32
C VAL A 295 2.38 7.01 10.09
N GLU A 296 1.13 7.48 9.98
CA GLU A 296 0.63 8.67 10.67
C GLU A 296 0.59 8.49 12.19
N SER A 297 0.15 7.31 12.67
CA SER A 297 0.03 7.03 14.09
C SER A 297 1.34 6.57 14.74
N ASN A 298 2.41 6.36 13.97
CA ASN A 298 3.68 5.76 14.41
C ASN A 298 3.48 4.44 15.21
N SER A 299 2.40 3.72 14.94
CA SER A 299 1.92 2.58 15.73
C SER A 299 0.98 1.71 14.91
N ILE A 300 0.62 0.52 15.42
CA ILE A 300 -0.45 -0.28 14.81
C ILE A 300 -1.79 0.23 15.37
N PRO A 301 -2.68 0.83 14.55
CA PRO A 301 -3.96 1.32 15.04
C PRO A 301 -4.81 0.18 15.60
N SER A 302 -5.55 0.46 16.67
CA SER A 302 -6.54 -0.48 17.22
C SER A 302 -7.83 -0.48 16.40
N LEU A 303 -8.20 0.67 15.84
CA LEU A 303 -9.44 0.92 15.12
C LEU A 303 -9.14 1.55 13.77
N ASP A 304 -9.99 1.26 12.80
CA ASP A 304 -9.97 1.92 11.50
C ASP A 304 -11.00 3.06 11.48
N PRO A 305 -10.58 4.33 11.48
CA PRO A 305 -11.47 5.48 11.64
C PRO A 305 -12.52 5.60 10.52
N LEU A 306 -12.27 5.01 9.35
CA LEU A 306 -13.18 5.12 8.20
C LEU A 306 -13.96 3.82 7.94
N SER A 307 -13.53 2.69 8.51
CA SER A 307 -14.28 1.43 8.40
C SER A 307 -15.34 1.34 9.48
N TYR A 308 -16.62 1.24 9.08
CA TYR A 308 -17.76 1.25 10.01
C TYR A 308 -17.65 2.38 11.04
N LEU A 309 -17.16 3.55 10.58
CA LEU A 309 -17.05 4.79 11.35
C LEU A 309 -16.23 4.66 12.64
N GLY A 310 -15.06 4.04 12.54
CA GLY A 310 -14.15 3.92 13.69
C GLY A 310 -14.51 2.81 14.65
N SER A 311 -15.63 2.12 14.46
CA SER A 311 -16.01 1.01 15.35
C SER A 311 -15.37 -0.32 14.95
N ARG A 312 -14.92 -0.47 13.69
CA ARG A 312 -14.30 -1.70 13.24
C ARG A 312 -12.85 -1.77 13.76
N PRO A 313 -12.44 -2.90 14.35
CA PRO A 313 -11.03 -3.19 14.58
C PRO A 313 -10.24 -3.02 13.29
N PHE A 314 -9.04 -2.45 13.41
CA PHE A 314 -8.15 -2.28 12.27
C PHE A 314 -7.94 -3.63 11.58
N ALA A 315 -8.46 -3.77 10.35
CA ALA A 315 -8.38 -5.01 9.59
C ALA A 315 -6.93 -5.19 9.12
N PHE A 316 -6.19 -5.98 9.89
CA PHE A 316 -4.73 -6.00 9.84
C PHE A 316 -4.22 -7.26 9.14
N ILE A 317 -3.50 -7.07 8.02
CA ILE A 317 -2.64 -8.10 7.42
C ILE A 317 -1.20 -7.74 7.81
N PRO A 318 -0.66 -8.34 8.88
CA PRO A 318 0.61 -7.90 9.48
C PRO A 318 1.77 -7.85 8.49
N GLY A 319 1.88 -8.85 7.60
CA GLY A 319 3.02 -8.96 6.70
C GLY A 319 3.14 -7.77 5.75
N TYR A 320 2.07 -7.47 5.00
CA TYR A 320 2.10 -6.41 3.99
C TYR A 320 2.17 -5.02 4.63
N PHE A 321 1.26 -4.69 5.57
CA PHE A 321 1.17 -3.33 6.11
C PHE A 321 2.42 -2.93 6.88
N LEU A 322 3.03 -3.85 7.64
CA LEU A 322 4.25 -3.55 8.38
C LEU A 322 5.46 -3.44 7.46
N LEU A 323 5.53 -4.26 6.41
CA LEU A 323 6.62 -4.17 5.44
C LEU A 323 6.54 -2.86 4.65
N GLU A 324 5.36 -2.50 4.16
CA GLU A 324 5.13 -1.28 3.40
C GLU A 324 5.32 -0.03 4.27
N ALA A 325 4.82 -0.03 5.52
CA ALA A 325 5.09 1.04 6.48
C ALA A 325 6.59 1.15 6.78
N SER A 326 7.30 0.03 6.93
CA SER A 326 8.76 0.05 7.12
C SER A 326 9.49 0.69 5.93
N PHE A 327 9.07 0.37 4.71
CA PHE A 327 9.61 1.03 3.52
C PHE A 327 9.29 2.52 3.52
N SER A 328 8.08 2.93 3.89
CA SER A 328 7.70 4.33 4.02
C SER A 328 8.59 5.07 5.03
N PHE A 329 8.73 4.54 6.24
CA PHE A 329 9.58 5.15 7.28
C PHE A 329 11.04 5.24 6.85
N LEU A 330 11.60 4.20 6.24
CA LEU A 330 13.01 4.19 5.83
C LEU A 330 13.30 5.12 4.66
N THR A 331 12.42 5.14 3.66
CA THR A 331 12.67 5.81 2.37
C THR A 331 11.99 7.16 2.25
N GLY A 332 11.05 7.47 3.13
CA GLY A 332 10.18 8.65 3.02
C GLY A 332 9.20 8.58 1.84
N LEU A 333 9.09 7.43 1.15
CA LEU A 333 8.12 7.26 0.08
C LEU A 333 6.71 7.12 0.64
N GLN A 334 5.75 7.67 -0.10
CA GLN A 334 4.32 7.59 0.21
C GLN A 334 3.53 7.27 -1.06
N SER A 335 2.29 6.83 -0.87
CA SER A 335 1.31 6.63 -1.92
C SER A 335 1.82 5.84 -3.12
N GLN A 336 1.60 6.35 -4.35
CA GLN A 336 1.96 5.71 -5.60
C GLN A 336 3.46 5.31 -5.67
N ALA A 337 4.37 6.16 -5.18
CA ALA A 337 5.80 5.87 -5.23
C ALA A 337 6.18 4.72 -4.28
N LEU A 338 5.55 4.67 -3.10
CA LEU A 338 5.71 3.58 -2.14
C LEU A 338 5.14 2.27 -2.68
N PHE A 339 3.92 2.32 -3.24
CA PHE A 339 3.27 1.15 -3.84
C PHE A 339 4.12 0.56 -4.97
N ALA A 340 4.65 1.41 -5.86
CA ALA A 340 5.53 0.98 -6.95
C ALA A 340 6.84 0.37 -6.44
N PHE A 341 7.46 0.97 -5.42
CA PHE A 341 8.66 0.45 -4.78
C PHE A 341 8.41 -0.93 -4.16
N THR A 342 7.36 -1.07 -3.36
CA THR A 342 6.95 -2.32 -2.71
C THR A 342 6.66 -3.40 -3.76
N THR A 343 5.95 -3.06 -4.83
CA THR A 343 5.62 -3.98 -5.92
C THR A 343 6.86 -4.44 -6.68
N ALA A 344 7.79 -3.53 -6.99
CA ALA A 344 9.06 -3.88 -7.66
C ALA A 344 9.89 -4.85 -6.82
N ILE A 345 9.96 -4.62 -5.52
CA ILE A 345 10.63 -5.50 -4.56
C ILE A 345 9.92 -6.86 -4.47
N ALA A 346 8.59 -6.88 -4.40
CA ALA A 346 7.80 -8.12 -4.36
C ALA A 346 7.98 -8.95 -5.63
N ASN A 347 8.01 -8.32 -6.80
CA ASN A 347 8.28 -8.99 -8.08
C ASN A 347 9.70 -9.57 -8.11
N LEU A 348 10.70 -8.85 -7.61
CA LEU A 348 12.06 -9.37 -7.50
C LEU A 348 12.11 -10.60 -6.59
N PHE A 349 11.40 -10.58 -5.47
CA PHE A 349 11.32 -11.71 -4.56
C PHE A 349 10.55 -12.90 -5.18
N LEU A 350 9.46 -12.64 -5.90
CA LEU A 350 8.71 -13.66 -6.63
C LEU A 350 9.59 -14.36 -7.67
N LEU A 351 10.43 -13.61 -8.40
CA LEU A 351 11.38 -14.18 -9.36
C LEU A 351 12.35 -15.15 -8.69
N PHE A 352 12.84 -14.79 -7.50
CA PHE A 352 13.67 -15.68 -6.68
C PHE A 352 12.92 -16.94 -6.24
N CYS A 353 11.68 -16.79 -5.77
CA CYS A 353 10.83 -17.93 -5.36
C CYS A 353 10.52 -18.87 -6.53
N VAL A 354 10.16 -18.34 -7.70
CA VAL A 354 9.85 -19.13 -8.90
C VAL A 354 11.07 -19.91 -9.36
N PHE A 355 12.24 -19.29 -9.38
CA PHE A 355 13.48 -19.98 -9.72
C PHE A 355 13.75 -21.14 -8.75
N TRP A 356 13.56 -20.92 -7.45
CA TRP A 356 13.77 -21.96 -6.45
C TRP A 356 12.75 -23.09 -6.56
N ALA A 357 11.49 -22.77 -6.87
CA ALA A 357 10.45 -23.75 -7.16
C ALA A 357 10.82 -24.61 -8.38
N PHE A 358 11.35 -24.00 -9.45
CA PHE A 358 11.83 -24.75 -10.61
C PHE A 358 13.05 -25.64 -10.27
N GLU A 359 14.00 -25.16 -9.46
CA GLU A 359 15.10 -26.02 -9.02
C GLU A 359 14.59 -27.22 -8.20
N ALA A 360 13.66 -26.99 -7.27
CA ALA A 360 13.08 -28.03 -6.43
C ALA A 360 12.29 -29.08 -7.23
N LEU A 361 11.62 -28.67 -8.31
CA LEU A 361 10.91 -29.56 -9.25
C LEU A 361 11.85 -30.34 -10.18
N GLY A 362 13.17 -30.20 -10.03
CA GLY A 362 14.15 -30.99 -10.76
C GLY A 362 14.49 -30.43 -12.14
N PHE A 363 14.13 -29.18 -12.45
CA PHE A 363 14.62 -28.48 -13.64
C PHE A 363 16.09 -28.08 -13.44
N LYS A 364 17.00 -29.05 -13.53
CA LYS A 364 18.43 -28.91 -13.20
C LYS A 364 19.22 -27.96 -14.12
N ARG A 365 18.64 -27.55 -15.26
CA ARG A 365 19.28 -26.69 -16.27
C ARG A 365 19.40 -25.21 -15.88
N TYR A 366 18.68 -24.77 -14.84
CA TYR A 366 18.72 -23.39 -14.37
C TYR A 366 19.99 -23.03 -13.57
N ARG A 367 20.78 -24.02 -13.11
CA ARG A 367 22.07 -23.77 -12.43
C ARG A 367 23.11 -23.10 -13.32
N ALA A 368 22.96 -23.19 -14.64
CA ALA A 368 23.89 -22.62 -15.62
C ALA A 368 23.81 -21.08 -15.73
N LEU A 369 22.75 -20.46 -15.22
CA LEU A 369 22.51 -19.02 -15.34
C LEU A 369 23.46 -18.14 -14.54
N GLY A 370 24.24 -18.71 -13.61
CA GLY A 370 25.43 -18.07 -13.06
C GLY A 370 25.25 -16.60 -12.62
N PHE A 371 24.11 -16.26 -12.03
CA PHE A 371 23.94 -15.00 -11.31
C PHE A 371 24.57 -15.10 -9.91
#